data_AF-A0A351MNI7-F1
#
_entry.id   AF-A0A351MNI7-F1
#
_cell.length_a   1.000
_cell.length_b   1.000
_cell.length_c   1.000
_cell.angle_alpha   90.00
_cell.angle_beta   90.00
_cell.angle_gamma   90.00
#
_symmetry.space_group_name_H-M   'P 1'
#
loop_
_entity.id
_entity.type
_entity.pdbx_description
1 polymer ?
#
loop_
_entity_poly.entity_id
_entity_poly.type
_entity_poly.pdbx_seq_one_letter_code
_entity_poly.pdbx_strand_id
1 'polypeptide(L)'
;MPKIVILGAGSGFGGRLSVDILSCPSLQDSEICLVDLHEGRLAQVARVVEQTIARHNLSARVRTSTDRRELLPGADFVITSISVGGPADRDR
;
A
#
# COMPACT_ATOMS: atom_id res chain seq x y z
N MET A 1 -3.35 15.91 -3.45
CA MET A 1 -3.50 14.48 -3.15
C MET A 1 -3.06 13.61 -4.32
N PRO A 2 -1.79 13.17 -4.33
CA PRO A 2 -1.31 12.11 -5.20
C PRO A 2 -2.05 10.79 -4.94
N LYS A 3 -2.34 10.02 -5.99
CA LYS A 3 -2.83 8.64 -5.89
C LYS A 3 -1.68 7.66 -6.09
N ILE A 4 -1.33 6.93 -5.03
CA ILE A 4 -0.19 6.02 -4.99
C ILE A 4 -0.70 4.58 -4.86
N VAL A 5 -0.44 3.74 -5.87
CA VAL A 5 -0.83 2.33 -5.86
C VAL A 5 0.37 1.45 -5.54
N ILE A 6 0.25 0.61 -4.52
CA ILE A 6 1.29 -0.35 -4.10
C ILE A 6 0.80 -1.77 -4.43
N LEU A 7 1.47 -2.44 -5.37
CA LEU A 7 1.21 -3.84 -5.71
C LEU A 7 2.14 -4.75 -4.89
N GLY A 8 1.58 -5.73 -4.19
CA GLY A 8 2.31 -6.52 -3.19
C GLY A 8 2.34 -5.81 -1.83
N ALA A 9 1.29 -5.06 -1.53
CA ALA A 9 1.18 -4.23 -0.33
C ALA A 9 1.09 -5.03 0.96
N GLY A 10 0.70 -6.31 0.92
CA GLY A 10 0.60 -7.19 2.09
C GLY A 10 1.95 -7.64 2.65
N SER A 11 3.07 -7.18 2.07
CA SER A 11 4.41 -7.41 2.60
C SER A 11 4.74 -6.45 3.75
N GLY A 12 5.70 -6.82 4.60
CA GLY A 12 6.24 -5.89 5.61
C GLY A 12 6.86 -4.63 4.97
N PHE A 13 7.39 -4.76 3.75
CA PHE A 13 7.86 -3.61 2.97
C PHE A 13 6.71 -2.67 2.57
N GLY A 14 5.57 -3.21 2.11
CA GLY A 14 4.40 -2.41 1.74
C GLY A 14 3.85 -1.56 2.88
N GLY A 15 3.78 -2.13 4.09
CA GLY A 15 3.39 -1.39 5.30
C GLY A 15 4.40 -0.30 5.67
N ARG A 16 5.70 -0.60 5.70
CA ARG A 16 6.74 0.38 6.01
C ARG A 16 6.76 1.53 5.00
N LEU A 17 6.73 1.21 3.71
CA LEU A 17 6.71 2.20 2.63
C LEU A 17 5.50 3.13 2.74
N SER A 18 4.33 2.61 3.12
CA SER A 18 3.14 3.44 3.34
C SER A 18 3.36 4.46 4.46
N VAL A 19 4.01 4.07 5.56
CA VAL A 19 4.35 4.99 6.65
C VAL A 19 5.43 6.00 6.22
N ASP A 20 6.43 5.55 5.46
CA ASP A 20 7.48 6.44 4.93
C ASP A 20 6.88 7.52 4.01
N ILE A 21 5.92 7.16 3.15
CA ILE A 21 5.15 8.10 2.32
C ILE A 21 4.44 9.14 3.19
N LEU A 22 3.77 8.71 4.27
CA LEU A 22 3.07 9.61 5.20
C LEU A 22 4.01 10.55 5.97
N SER A 23 5.30 10.19 6.08
CA SER A 23 6.32 11.05 6.71
C SER A 23 6.83 12.15 5.78
N CYS A 24 6.55 12.07 4.47
CA CYS A 24 6.98 13.04 3.48
C CYS A 24 5.94 14.18 3.37
N PRO A 25 6.26 15.45 3.72
CA PRO A 25 5.27 16.53 3.74
C PRO A 25 4.54 16.75 2.41
N SER A 26 5.21 16.54 1.28
CA SER A 26 4.60 16.70 -0.06
C SER A 26 3.68 15.55 -0.48
N LEU A 27 3.68 14.43 0.27
CA LEU A 27 2.87 13.25 0.00
C LEU A 27 1.91 12.91 1.15
N GLN A 28 1.93 13.69 2.23
CA GLN A 28 1.21 13.40 3.47
C GLN A 28 -0.32 13.44 3.32
N ASP A 29 -0.82 14.07 2.26
CA ASP A 29 -2.25 14.12 1.90
C ASP A 29 -2.66 13.05 0.87
N SER A 30 -1.79 12.07 0.55
CA SER A 30 -2.01 11.11 -0.54
C SER A 30 -3.19 10.14 -0.32
N GLU A 31 -3.73 9.61 -1.41
CA GLU A 31 -4.54 8.40 -1.41
C GLU A 31 -3.61 7.18 -1.61
N ILE A 32 -3.43 6.40 -0.54
CA ILE A 32 -2.63 5.17 -0.54
C ILE A 32 -3.53 4.00 -0.90
N CYS A 33 -3.33 3.45 -2.10
CA CYS A 33 -4.04 2.30 -2.64
C CYS A 33 -3.21 1.02 -2.45
N LEU A 34 -3.61 0.16 -1.53
CA LEU A 34 -2.92 -1.08 -1.19
C LEU A 34 -3.54 -2.24 -1.98
N VAL A 35 -2.74 -2.95 -2.76
CA VAL A 35 -3.18 -4.12 -3.53
C VAL A 35 -2.35 -5.34 -3.17
N ASP A 36 -3.03 -6.41 -2.78
CA ASP A 36 -2.42 -7.72 -2.57
C ASP A 36 -3.47 -8.82 -2.79
N LEU A 37 -3.04 -9.99 -3.28
CA LEU A 37 -3.95 -11.12 -3.44
C LEU A 37 -4.32 -11.76 -2.09
N HIS A 38 -3.51 -11.55 -1.06
CA HIS A 38 -3.73 -12.13 0.26
C HIS A 38 -4.49 -11.17 1.17
N GLU A 39 -5.81 -11.31 1.23
CA GLU A 39 -6.72 -10.45 2.01
C GLU A 39 -6.29 -10.27 3.48
N GLY A 40 -5.90 -11.34 4.16
CA GLY A 40 -5.48 -11.26 5.57
C GLY A 40 -4.25 -10.36 5.80
N ARG A 41 -3.23 -10.45 4.94
CA ARG A 41 -2.05 -9.58 5.01
C ARG A 41 -2.39 -8.15 4.62
N LEU A 42 -3.22 -7.99 3.60
CA LEU A 42 -3.71 -6.69 3.15
C LEU A 42 -4.45 -5.96 4.27
N ALA A 43 -5.35 -6.64 4.98
CA ALA A 43 -6.10 -6.10 6.11
C ALA A 43 -5.18 -5.70 7.29
N GLN A 44 -4.14 -6.49 7.57
CA GLN A 44 -3.15 -6.15 8.60
C GLN A 44 -2.39 -4.87 8.24
N VAL A 45 -1.92 -4.74 7.00
CA VAL A 45 -1.21 -3.56 6.54
C VAL A 45 -2.13 -2.34 6.53
N ALA A 46 -3.33 -2.46 5.99
CA ALA A 46 -4.32 -1.37 5.97
C ALA A 46 -4.59 -0.83 7.38
N ARG A 47 -4.81 -1.71 8.35
CA ARG A 47 -5.00 -1.33 9.75
C ARG A 47 -3.82 -0.52 10.31
N VAL A 48 -2.58 -0.93 10.04
CA VAL A 48 -1.39 -0.20 10.51
C VAL A 48 -1.31 1.20 9.90
N VAL A 49 -1.59 1.31 8.60
CA VAL A 49 -1.56 2.60 7.89
C VAL A 49 -2.69 3.52 8.37
N GLU A 50 -3.91 3.02 8.50
CA GLU A 50 -5.06 3.77 9.03
C GLU A 50 -4.82 4.23 10.48
N GLN A 51 -4.25 3.37 11.33
CA GLN A 51 -3.88 3.74 12.69
C GLN A 51 -2.81 4.84 12.72
N THR A 52 -1.86 4.81 11.79
CA THR A 52 -0.83 5.85 11.65
C THR A 52 -1.48 7.18 11.25
N ILE A 53 -2.36 7.17 10.26
CA ILE A 53 -3.12 8.35 9.81
C ILE A 53 -3.92 8.95 10.97
N ALA A 54 -4.69 8.12 11.68
CA ALA A 54 -5.51 8.57 12.80
C ALA A 54 -4.66 9.12 13.97
N ARG A 55 -3.59 8.43 14.34
CA ARG A 55 -2.71 8.84 15.45
C ARG A 55 -2.05 10.18 15.21
N HIS A 56 -1.71 10.49 13.96
CA HIS A 56 -1.01 11.71 13.57
C HIS A 56 -1.92 12.78 12.97
N ASN A 57 -3.25 12.56 12.96
CA ASN A 57 -4.25 13.46 12.37
C ASN A 57 -3.93 13.85 10.91
N LEU A 58 -3.50 12.87 10.11
CA LEU A 58 -3.17 13.09 8.70
C LEU A 58 -4.44 13.07 7.84
N SER A 59 -4.40 13.78 6.71
CA SER A 59 -5.52 13.85 5.76
C SER A 59 -5.52 12.75 4.70
N ALA A 60 -4.48 11.90 4.69
CA ALA A 60 -4.35 10.78 3.78
C ALA A 60 -5.53 9.81 3.87
N ARG A 61 -5.76 9.08 2.77
CA ARG A 61 -6.82 8.06 2.67
C ARG A 61 -6.22 6.72 2.30
N VAL A 62 -6.83 5.64 2.79
CA VAL A 62 -6.44 4.27 2.44
C VAL A 62 -7.56 3.63 1.63
N ARG A 63 -7.20 2.97 0.53
CA ARG A 63 -8.07 2.02 -0.18
C ARG A 63 -7.35 0.69 -0.29
N THR A 64 -8.12 -0.38 -0.26
CA THR A 64 -7.61 -1.74 -0.44
C THR A 64 -8.38 -2.44 -1.57
N SER A 65 -7.72 -3.33 -2.29
CA SER A 65 -8.39 -4.26 -3.20
C SER A 65 -7.50 -5.48 -3.45
N THR A 66 -8.12 -6.62 -3.74
CA THR A 66 -7.44 -7.81 -4.26
C THR A 66 -7.35 -7.79 -5.79
N ASP A 67 -8.06 -6.88 -6.46
CA ASP A 67 -8.00 -6.66 -7.90
C ASP A 67 -7.30 -5.33 -8.22
N ARG A 68 -6.07 -5.44 -8.74
CA ARG A 68 -5.29 -4.26 -9.15
C ARG A 68 -6.02 -3.38 -10.17
N ARG A 69 -6.90 -3.94 -11.00
CA ARG A 69 -7.61 -3.19 -12.05
C ARG A 69 -8.59 -2.17 -11.48
N GLU A 70 -9.05 -2.36 -10.25
CA GLU A 70 -9.94 -1.41 -9.56
C GLU A 70 -9.20 -0.15 -9.11
N LEU A 71 -7.92 -0.28 -8.73
CA LEU A 71 -7.17 0.82 -8.11
C LEU A 71 -6.14 1.48 -9.05
N LEU A 72 -5.68 0.80 -10.10
CA LEU A 72 -4.73 1.35 -11.08
C LEU A 72 -5.23 2.59 -11.87
N PRO A 73 -6.50 2.71 -12.28
CA PRO A 73 -6.95 3.85 -13.06
C PRO A 73 -6.71 5.18 -12.34
N GLY A 74 -6.05 6.13 -13.01
CA GLY A 74 -5.75 7.46 -12.46
C GLY A 74 -4.67 7.49 -11.39
N ALA A 75 -3.86 6.44 -11.24
CA ALA A 75 -2.70 6.48 -10.35
C ALA A 75 -1.62 7.44 -10.88
N ASP A 76 -1.09 8.30 -10.02
CA ASP A 76 0.08 9.13 -10.31
C ASP A 76 1.37 8.31 -10.18
N PHE A 77 1.37 7.37 -9.23
CA PHE A 77 2.48 6.46 -8.97
C PHE A 77 2.01 5.02 -8.84
N VAL A 78 2.78 4.10 -9.39
CA VAL A 78 2.61 2.66 -9.20
C VAL A 78 3.92 2.08 -8.69
N ILE A 79 3.89 1.48 -7.51
CA ILE A 79 5.04 0.84 -6.88
C ILE A 79 4.81 -0.66 -6.88
N THR A 80 5.67 -1.39 -7.59
CA THR A 80 5.58 -2.85 -7.70
C THR A 80 6.58 -3.53 -6.77
N SER A 81 6.09 -4.14 -5.71
CA SER A 81 6.88 -4.91 -4.74
C SER A 81 6.34 -6.33 -4.57
N ILE A 82 5.94 -6.95 -5.67
CA ILE A 82 5.41 -8.32 -5.70
C ILE A 82 6.54 -9.35 -5.69
N SER A 83 6.30 -10.49 -5.04
CA SER A 83 7.14 -11.69 -5.13
C SER A 83 6.25 -12.83 -5.62
N VAL A 84 6.05 -12.92 -6.94
CA VAL A 84 5.32 -14.05 -7.54
C VAL A 84 6.01 -15.35 -7.13
N GLY A 85 5.24 -16.37 -6.74
CA GLY A 85 5.77 -17.64 -6.23
C GLY A 85 6.37 -17.59 -4.81
N GLY A 86 6.62 -16.41 -4.26
CA GLY A 86 7.15 -16.23 -2.91
C GLY A 86 8.57 -16.82 -2.73
N PRO A 87 9.02 -17.05 -1.48
CA PRO A 87 10.36 -17.56 -1.21
C PRO A 87 10.65 -18.93 -1.83
N ALA A 88 9.63 -19.77 -2.02
CA ALA A 88 9.78 -21.12 -2.58
C ALA A 88 10.08 -21.15 -4.09
N ASP A 89 9.83 -20.04 -4.80
CA ASP A 89 10.10 -19.90 -6.24
C ASP A 89 11.46 -19.26 -6.52
N ARG A 90 12.25 -18.95 -5.48
CA ARG A 90 13.57 -18.33 -5.63
C ARG A 90 14.67 -19.30 -6.04
N ASP A 91 14.45 -20.59 -5.86
CA ASP A 91 15.42 -21.66 -6.12
C ASP A 91 15.08 -22.48 -7.38
N ARG A 92 14.22 -21.93 -8.26
CA ARG A 92 13.86 -22.51 -9.55
C ARG A 92 14.55 -21.75 -10.69
#